data_AF-K3Z8G5-F1
#
_entry.id   AF-K3Z8G5-F1
#
_cell.length_a   1.000
_cell.length_b   1.000
_cell.length_c   1.000
_cell.angle_alpha   90.00
_cell.angle_beta   90.00
_cell.angle_gamma   90.00
#
_symmetry.space_group_name_H-M   'P 1'
#
loop_
_entity.id
_entity.type
_entity.pdbx_description
1 polymer ?
#
loop_
_entity_poly.entity_id
_entity_poly.type
_entity_poly.pdbx_seq_one_letter_code
_entity_poly.pdbx_strand_id
1 'polypeptide(L)'
;MVKIDMGCHIDGFIAVVAHTHVITNGPVTGRAADVLAAANTAAEVAMRLVRPGKKNKDVTEAIQKVAAAYDCKIVEGVLSHQLKQFVIDGNKVVLSVSNADTKVDDAEFEENEVYAIDIVTSTGEGKPKLLDEKQTTIYKRAVDKNYHLKMKASRFIFSEISQKFPIMPFTARALEEKRARLGLVECMNHELLQPYPVLHEKPGDLVAHIKFTVLLMPNGSDKVTSHQLQELQPTKSIEDNAEIKAWLALGTKSKKKGGGKKKKGKKGDAAEPMEEATNGAPSQNNSDFWNCYL
;
A
#
# COMPACT_ATOMS: atom_id res chain seq x y z
N MET A 1 -9.63 -17.83 2.52
CA MET A 1 -9.18 -16.52 2.02
C MET A 1 -7.86 -16.18 2.71
N VAL A 2 -6.83 -15.84 1.94
CA VAL A 2 -5.47 -15.58 2.41
C VAL A 2 -5.12 -14.14 2.08
N LYS A 3 -4.52 -13.42 3.03
CA LYS A 3 -3.99 -12.07 2.85
C LYS A 3 -2.47 -12.17 2.87
N ILE A 4 -1.81 -11.61 1.86
CA ILE A 4 -0.36 -11.55 1.74
C ILE A 4 -0.01 -10.07 1.75
N ASP A 5 0.79 -9.63 2.73
CA ASP A 5 1.26 -8.26 2.88
C ASP A 5 2.78 -8.27 3.06
N MET A 6 3.48 -7.55 2.21
CA MET A 6 4.93 -7.48 2.21
C MET A 6 5.44 -6.15 1.65
N GLY A 7 6.71 -5.87 1.92
CA GLY A 7 7.38 -4.71 1.38
C GLY A 7 8.87 -4.92 1.26
N CYS A 8 9.50 -4.07 0.46
CA CYS A 8 10.93 -3.97 0.31
C CYS A 8 11.35 -2.51 0.33
N HIS A 9 12.66 -2.27 0.45
CA HIS A 9 13.21 -0.94 0.26
C HIS A 9 14.58 -1.00 -0.40
N ILE A 10 14.93 0.06 -1.12
CA ILE A 10 16.27 0.30 -1.65
C ILE A 10 16.67 1.69 -1.19
N ASP A 11 17.78 1.80 -0.46
CA ASP A 11 18.27 3.08 0.07
C ASP A 11 17.19 3.90 0.84
N GLY A 12 16.34 3.19 1.59
CA GLY A 12 15.24 3.80 2.34
C GLY A 12 13.99 4.15 1.54
N PHE A 13 13.99 4.02 0.21
CA PHE A 13 12.78 4.16 -0.61
C PHE A 13 11.96 2.88 -0.56
N ILE A 14 10.73 3.00 -0.04
CA ILE A 14 9.88 1.86 0.33
C ILE A 14 8.87 1.57 -0.78
N ALA A 15 8.69 0.28 -1.09
CA ALA A 15 7.58 -0.23 -1.88
C ALA A 15 6.85 -1.32 -1.08
N VAL A 16 5.53 -1.19 -0.96
CA VAL A 16 4.69 -2.14 -0.23
C VAL A 16 3.56 -2.65 -1.13
N VAL A 17 3.14 -3.89 -0.90
CA VAL A 17 2.04 -4.52 -1.61
C VAL A 17 1.32 -5.47 -0.68
N ALA A 18 -0.01 -5.41 -0.73
CA ALA A 18 -0.85 -6.43 -0.13
C ALA A 18 -1.92 -6.87 -1.11
N HIS A 19 -2.22 -8.17 -1.07
CA HIS A 19 -3.21 -8.81 -1.91
C HIS A 19 -3.97 -9.85 -1.11
N THR A 20 -5.26 -9.96 -1.41
CA THR A 20 -6.11 -11.03 -0.90
C THR A 20 -6.41 -12.02 -1.98
N HIS A 21 -6.14 -13.30 -1.70
CA HIS A 21 -6.38 -14.41 -2.59
C HIS A 21 -7.35 -15.42 -1.97
N VAL A 22 -8.29 -15.92 -2.75
CA VAL A 22 -9.16 -17.04 -2.38
C VAL A 22 -8.64 -18.30 -3.05
N ILE A 23 -8.28 -19.30 -2.24
CA ILE A 23 -7.83 -20.60 -2.73
C ILE A 23 -9.06 -21.35 -3.24
N THR A 24 -9.26 -21.33 -4.56
CA THR A 24 -10.35 -22.01 -5.26
C THR A 24 -9.94 -22.31 -6.70
N ASN A 25 -10.51 -23.35 -7.31
CA ASN A 25 -10.21 -23.80 -8.67
C ASN A 25 -11.14 -23.17 -9.74
N GLY A 26 -11.75 -22.01 -9.45
CA GLY A 26 -12.72 -21.35 -10.34
C GLY A 26 -13.02 -19.91 -9.89
N PRO A 27 -14.05 -19.26 -10.46
CA PRO A 27 -14.41 -17.90 -10.06
C PRO A 27 -14.76 -17.85 -8.58
N VAL A 28 -14.37 -16.77 -7.92
CA VAL A 28 -14.76 -16.51 -6.53
C VAL A 28 -16.22 -16.05 -6.54
N THR A 29 -17.06 -16.65 -5.69
CA THR A 29 -18.50 -16.34 -5.59
C THR A 29 -18.91 -15.94 -4.16
N GLY A 30 -20.16 -15.47 -4.02
CA GLY A 30 -20.78 -15.17 -2.73
C GLY A 30 -20.11 -14.02 -1.97
N ARG A 31 -20.17 -14.05 -0.64
CA ARG A 31 -19.63 -12.98 0.22
C ARG A 31 -18.13 -12.77 0.09
N ALA A 32 -17.37 -13.82 -0.27
CA ALA A 32 -15.96 -13.69 -0.59
C ALA A 32 -15.75 -12.84 -1.85
N ALA A 33 -16.55 -13.04 -2.89
CA ALA A 33 -16.49 -12.23 -4.10
C ALA A 33 -16.89 -10.78 -3.82
N ASP A 34 -17.93 -10.55 -3.02
CA ASP A 34 -18.38 -9.20 -2.66
C ASP A 34 -17.29 -8.40 -1.95
N VAL A 35 -16.64 -8.97 -0.91
CA VAL A 35 -15.62 -8.25 -0.13
C VAL A 35 -14.35 -7.99 -0.93
N LEU A 36 -13.96 -8.92 -1.82
CA LEU A 36 -12.86 -8.72 -2.76
C LEU A 36 -13.18 -7.67 -3.83
N ALA A 37 -14.38 -7.70 -4.40
CA ALA A 37 -14.83 -6.71 -5.37
C ALA A 37 -14.89 -5.32 -4.74
N ALA A 38 -15.36 -5.21 -3.50
CA ALA A 38 -15.34 -4.00 -2.70
C ALA A 38 -13.92 -3.45 -2.55
N ALA A 39 -12.97 -4.28 -2.10
CA ALA A 39 -11.58 -3.86 -1.88
C ALA A 39 -10.91 -3.41 -3.19
N ASN A 40 -11.06 -4.19 -4.26
CA ASN A 40 -10.47 -3.87 -5.56
C ASN A 40 -11.08 -2.60 -6.18
N THR A 41 -12.40 -2.44 -6.11
CA THR A 41 -13.08 -1.23 -6.59
C THR A 41 -12.64 -0.02 -5.78
N ALA A 42 -12.54 -0.14 -4.45
CA ALA A 42 -12.10 0.93 -3.58
C ALA A 42 -10.64 1.31 -3.87
N ALA A 43 -9.77 0.34 -4.15
CA ALA A 43 -8.39 0.57 -4.58
C ALA A 43 -8.30 1.34 -5.90
N GLU A 44 -9.14 0.99 -6.88
CA GLU A 44 -9.20 1.69 -8.16
C GLU A 44 -9.74 3.13 -8.02
N VAL A 45 -10.75 3.34 -7.16
CA VAL A 45 -11.25 4.68 -6.85
C VAL A 45 -10.21 5.51 -6.11
N ALA A 46 -9.56 4.94 -5.08
CA ALA A 46 -8.49 5.61 -4.34
C ALA A 46 -7.33 6.00 -5.27
N MET A 47 -6.90 5.10 -6.17
CA MET A 47 -5.86 5.38 -7.17
C MET A 47 -6.17 6.62 -8.04
N ARG A 48 -7.45 6.91 -8.29
CA ARG A 48 -7.89 8.06 -9.09
C ARG A 48 -8.09 9.34 -8.29
N LEU A 49 -8.32 9.22 -6.98
CA LEU A 49 -8.53 10.34 -6.06
C LEU A 49 -7.25 10.81 -5.38
N VAL A 50 -6.28 9.92 -5.15
CA VAL A 50 -4.96 10.23 -4.62
C VAL A 50 -4.12 10.85 -5.76
N ARG A 51 -4.27 12.15 -5.92
CA ARG A 51 -3.59 12.97 -6.92
C ARG A 51 -3.42 14.41 -6.43
N PRO A 52 -2.43 15.16 -6.94
CA PRO A 52 -2.19 16.53 -6.53
C PRO A 52 -3.45 17.40 -6.60
N GLY A 53 -3.68 18.25 -5.60
CA GLY A 53 -4.85 19.13 -5.53
C GLY A 53 -6.11 18.51 -4.93
N LYS A 54 -6.07 17.23 -4.53
CA LYS A 54 -7.17 16.54 -3.84
C LYS A 54 -6.88 16.37 -2.37
N LYS A 55 -7.94 16.24 -1.58
CA LYS A 55 -7.85 16.09 -0.13
C LYS A 55 -7.92 14.62 0.28
N ASN A 56 -7.25 14.29 1.38
CA ASN A 56 -7.33 12.96 1.98
C ASN A 56 -8.77 12.54 2.34
N LYS A 57 -9.60 13.46 2.86
CA LYS A 57 -11.01 13.20 3.19
C LYS A 57 -11.86 12.71 2.01
N ASP A 58 -11.61 13.24 0.80
CA ASP A 58 -12.34 12.83 -0.41
C ASP A 58 -12.14 11.31 -0.68
N VAL A 59 -10.94 10.80 -0.39
CA VAL A 59 -10.61 9.37 -0.52
C VAL A 59 -11.35 8.56 0.55
N THR A 60 -11.32 9.01 1.80
CA THR A 60 -12.00 8.38 2.94
C THR A 60 -13.50 8.19 2.68
N GLU A 61 -14.18 9.23 2.20
CA GLU A 61 -15.62 9.16 1.89
C GLU A 61 -15.88 8.21 0.72
N ALA A 62 -15.05 8.27 -0.33
CA ALA A 62 -15.26 7.47 -1.52
C ALA A 62 -15.11 5.96 -1.28
N ILE A 63 -14.06 5.54 -0.56
CA ILE A 63 -13.86 4.11 -0.28
C ILE A 63 -14.97 3.53 0.61
N GLN A 64 -15.55 4.33 1.52
CA GLN A 64 -16.68 3.92 2.34
C GLN A 64 -17.95 3.73 1.52
N LYS A 65 -18.25 4.65 0.58
CA LYS A 65 -19.39 4.49 -0.33
C LYS A 65 -19.23 3.27 -1.23
N VAL A 66 -18.01 3.01 -1.72
CA VAL A 66 -17.72 1.80 -2.50
C VAL A 66 -17.96 0.54 -1.67
N ALA A 67 -17.43 0.46 -0.45
CA ALA A 67 -17.64 -0.71 0.40
C ALA A 67 -19.14 -0.95 0.68
N ALA A 68 -19.88 0.11 0.99
CA ALA A 68 -21.32 0.03 1.23
C ALA A 68 -22.10 -0.51 0.02
N ALA A 69 -21.69 -0.19 -1.21
CA ALA A 69 -22.34 -0.70 -2.42
C ALA A 69 -22.23 -2.24 -2.59
N TYR A 70 -21.29 -2.88 -1.89
CA TYR A 70 -21.13 -4.34 -1.85
C TYR A 70 -21.63 -4.95 -0.53
N ASP A 71 -22.42 -4.21 0.25
CA ASP A 71 -22.81 -4.58 1.62
C ASP A 71 -21.60 -4.94 2.49
N CYS A 72 -20.49 -4.24 2.31
CA CYS A 72 -19.26 -4.40 3.08
C CYS A 72 -18.95 -3.11 3.85
N LYS A 73 -18.05 -3.20 4.83
CA LYS A 73 -17.55 -2.05 5.59
C LYS A 73 -16.04 -1.93 5.42
N ILE A 74 -15.56 -0.69 5.43
CA ILE A 74 -14.13 -0.43 5.58
C ILE A 74 -13.75 -0.68 7.03
N VAL A 75 -12.59 -1.29 7.25
CA VAL A 75 -12.08 -1.60 8.59
C VAL A 75 -11.55 -0.33 9.26
N GLU A 76 -11.97 -0.11 10.50
CA GLU A 76 -11.53 1.00 11.35
C GLU A 76 -10.05 0.86 11.75
N GLY A 77 -9.37 1.99 11.93
CA GLY A 77 -7.97 2.02 12.37
C GLY A 77 -6.93 1.80 11.26
N VAL A 78 -7.35 1.58 10.01
CA VAL A 78 -6.42 1.47 8.87
C VAL A 78 -6.02 2.85 8.34
N LEU A 79 -4.72 3.07 8.20
CA LEU A 79 -4.11 4.33 7.77
C LEU A 79 -3.29 4.11 6.50
N SER A 80 -3.54 4.92 5.47
CA SER A 80 -2.66 4.99 4.31
C SER A 80 -1.65 6.13 4.51
N HIS A 81 -0.36 5.79 4.54
CA HIS A 81 0.69 6.74 4.90
C HIS A 81 1.41 7.33 3.68
N GLN A 82 1.81 8.59 3.79
CA GLN A 82 2.87 9.13 2.96
C GLN A 82 4.18 8.38 3.26
N LEU A 83 4.88 7.98 2.20
CA LEU A 83 6.21 7.39 2.27
C LEU A 83 7.27 8.47 2.00
N LYS A 84 8.34 8.46 2.79
CA LYS A 84 9.56 9.24 2.52
C LYS A 84 10.75 8.31 2.61
N GLN A 85 11.92 8.79 2.18
CA GLN A 85 13.15 8.04 2.38
C GLN A 85 13.32 7.74 3.88
N PHE A 86 13.46 6.46 4.21
CA PHE A 86 13.61 5.96 5.59
C PHE A 86 12.38 6.15 6.51
N VAL A 87 11.21 6.55 5.97
CA VAL A 87 9.98 6.78 6.76
C VAL A 87 8.80 6.07 6.09
N ILE A 88 8.29 5.02 6.75
CA ILE A 88 7.14 4.22 6.27
C ILE A 88 5.79 4.83 6.66
N ASP A 89 5.79 5.68 7.68
CA ASP A 89 4.62 6.26 8.34
C ASP A 89 4.76 7.78 8.43
N GLY A 90 4.76 8.43 7.26
CA GLY A 90 4.76 9.88 7.18
C GLY A 90 3.49 10.51 7.79
N ASN A 91 3.61 11.79 8.16
CA ASN A 91 2.56 12.53 8.87
C ASN A 91 1.31 12.81 8.03
N LYS A 92 1.44 12.90 6.70
CA LYS A 92 0.27 13.02 5.81
C LYS A 92 -0.37 11.64 5.65
N VAL A 93 -1.60 11.50 6.13
CA VAL A 93 -2.29 10.22 6.22
C VAL A 93 -3.69 10.32 5.63
N VAL A 94 -4.12 9.25 4.95
CA VAL A 94 -5.54 9.02 4.63
C VAL A 94 -6.10 8.03 5.64
N LEU A 95 -7.08 8.48 6.41
CA LEU A 95 -7.79 7.64 7.36
C LEU A 95 -8.87 6.84 6.64
N SER A 96 -8.93 5.53 6.85
CA SER A 96 -9.90 4.69 6.12
C SER A 96 -11.35 4.90 6.59
N VAL A 97 -11.54 5.09 7.90
CA VAL A 97 -12.84 5.41 8.53
C VAL A 97 -12.62 6.45 9.62
N SER A 98 -13.39 7.53 9.59
CA SER A 98 -13.38 8.53 10.67
C SER A 98 -14.09 8.00 11.91
N ASN A 99 -13.44 8.07 13.07
CA ASN A 99 -14.06 7.78 14.36
C ASN A 99 -13.77 8.93 15.36
N ALA A 100 -14.43 8.93 16.51
CA ALA A 100 -14.29 10.01 17.49
C ALA A 100 -12.88 10.09 18.10
N ASP A 101 -12.20 8.95 18.19
CA ASP A 101 -10.93 8.78 18.89
C ASP A 101 -9.70 9.02 17.99
N THR A 102 -9.84 8.85 16.67
CA THR A 102 -8.77 8.98 15.68
C THR A 102 -9.10 10.11 14.71
N LYS A 103 -8.40 11.22 14.88
CA LYS A 103 -8.45 12.36 13.96
C LYS A 103 -7.14 12.47 13.22
N VAL A 104 -7.23 12.66 11.91
CA VAL A 104 -6.11 13.02 11.05
C VAL A 104 -6.32 14.44 10.54
N ASP A 105 -5.23 15.16 10.36
CA ASP A 105 -5.28 16.51 9.81
C ASP A 105 -5.74 16.49 8.35
N ASP A 106 -6.44 17.54 7.94
CA ASP A 106 -6.79 17.74 6.55
C ASP A 106 -5.52 18.00 5.76
N ALA A 107 -5.24 17.10 4.82
CA ALA A 107 -4.05 17.17 3.99
C ALA A 107 -4.45 17.20 2.52
N GLU A 108 -3.81 18.09 1.78
CA GLU A 108 -3.83 18.10 0.32
C GLU A 108 -2.63 17.31 -0.21
N PHE A 109 -2.89 16.48 -1.22
CA PHE A 109 -1.84 15.78 -1.93
C PHE A 109 -1.06 16.74 -2.82
N GLU A 110 0.25 16.58 -2.86
CA GLU A 110 1.18 17.42 -3.63
C GLU A 110 1.94 16.59 -4.67
N GLU A 111 2.51 17.28 -5.66
CA GLU A 111 3.40 16.66 -6.64
C GLU A 111 4.69 16.15 -5.99
N ASN A 112 5.21 15.03 -6.51
CA ASN A 112 6.39 14.31 -6.05
C ASN A 112 6.25 13.66 -4.66
N GLU A 113 5.02 13.50 -4.16
CA GLU A 113 4.75 12.69 -2.98
C GLU A 113 4.55 11.21 -3.34
N VAL A 114 4.83 10.33 -2.39
CA VAL A 114 4.63 8.89 -2.52
C VAL A 114 3.72 8.43 -1.39
N TYR A 115 2.78 7.53 -1.68
CA TYR A 115 1.83 7.01 -0.70
C TYR A 115 1.75 5.49 -0.75
N ALA A 116 1.64 4.86 0.41
CA ALA A 116 1.15 3.50 0.57
C ALA A 116 -0.36 3.56 0.83
N ILE A 117 -1.15 3.27 -0.21
CA ILE A 117 -2.60 3.17 -0.08
C ILE A 117 -2.94 1.79 0.45
N ASP A 118 -3.59 1.75 1.61
CA ASP A 118 -3.95 0.55 2.33
C ASP A 118 -5.47 0.50 2.53
N ILE A 119 -6.11 -0.51 1.95
CA ILE A 119 -7.56 -0.68 1.97
C ILE A 119 -7.89 -2.06 2.50
N VAL A 120 -8.62 -2.07 3.61
CA VAL A 120 -9.11 -3.29 4.23
C VAL A 120 -10.63 -3.20 4.32
N THR A 121 -11.31 -4.18 3.72
CA THR A 121 -12.77 -4.32 3.72
C THR A 121 -13.18 -5.57 4.49
N SER A 122 -14.33 -5.50 5.16
CA SER A 122 -14.91 -6.57 5.96
C SER A 122 -16.36 -6.83 5.54
N THR A 123 -16.78 -8.09 5.55
CA THR A 123 -18.21 -8.44 5.44
C THR A 123 -18.98 -8.17 6.72
N GLY A 124 -18.27 -7.95 7.84
CA GLY A 124 -18.82 -7.74 9.17
C GLY A 124 -18.99 -6.27 9.53
N GLU A 125 -18.65 -5.93 10.78
CA GLU A 125 -18.84 -4.58 11.32
C GLU A 125 -17.73 -3.60 10.99
N GLY A 126 -16.57 -4.07 10.51
CA GLY A 126 -15.39 -3.23 10.26
C GLY A 126 -14.66 -2.84 11.55
N LYS A 127 -14.90 -3.54 12.67
CA LYS A 127 -14.39 -3.20 14.00
C LYS A 127 -13.55 -4.35 14.54
N PRO A 128 -12.29 -4.48 14.09
CA PRO A 128 -11.48 -5.63 14.41
C PRO A 128 -10.99 -5.53 15.86
N LYS A 129 -10.88 -6.66 16.54
CA LYS A 129 -10.48 -6.74 17.95
C LYS A 129 -9.14 -7.45 18.09
N LEU A 130 -8.38 -7.02 19.09
CA LEU A 130 -7.23 -7.76 19.57
C LEU A 130 -7.73 -8.95 20.42
N LEU A 131 -7.37 -10.17 20.02
CA LEU A 131 -7.75 -11.38 20.77
C LEU A 131 -6.64 -11.85 21.70
N ASP A 132 -5.39 -11.82 21.23
CA ASP A 132 -4.22 -12.23 21.99
C ASP A 132 -3.01 -11.36 21.63
N GLU A 133 -2.51 -10.62 22.62
CA GLU A 133 -1.30 -9.78 22.49
C GLU A 133 -0.07 -10.61 22.08
N LYS A 134 -0.01 -11.89 22.47
CA LYS A 134 1.14 -12.77 22.21
C LYS A 134 1.30 -13.13 20.74
N GLN A 135 0.26 -12.93 19.92
CA GLN A 135 0.35 -13.16 18.47
C GLN A 135 1.09 -12.04 17.74
N THR A 136 1.31 -10.90 18.40
CA THR A 136 2.09 -9.79 17.85
C THR A 136 3.53 -10.24 17.67
N THR A 137 3.98 -10.29 16.41
CA THR A 137 5.35 -10.68 16.06
C THR A 137 6.05 -9.66 15.17
N ILE A 138 5.36 -8.58 14.79
CA ILE A 138 5.88 -7.52 13.94
C ILE A 138 6.02 -6.25 14.79
N TYR A 139 7.20 -5.63 14.71
CA TYR A 139 7.56 -4.45 15.48
C TYR A 139 8.29 -3.45 14.59
N LYS A 140 8.21 -2.18 14.92
CA LYS A 140 9.03 -1.11 14.35
C LYS A 140 9.73 -0.36 15.49
N ARG A 141 10.95 0.11 15.26
CA ARG A 141 11.64 0.96 16.23
C ARG A 141 11.05 2.36 16.28
N ALA A 142 10.81 2.86 17.49
CA ALA A 142 10.49 4.26 17.75
C ALA A 142 11.80 5.05 17.87
N VAL A 143 12.16 5.80 16.83
CA VAL A 143 13.43 6.52 16.75
C VAL A 143 13.48 7.79 17.59
N ASP A 144 12.31 8.31 17.95
CA ASP A 144 12.08 9.48 18.81
C ASP A 144 12.15 9.15 20.31
N LYS A 145 12.09 7.86 20.66
CA LYS A 145 12.11 7.39 22.05
C LYS A 145 13.51 6.91 22.43
N ASN A 146 13.98 7.36 23.59
CA ASN A 146 15.26 6.96 24.13
C ASN A 146 15.10 6.54 25.60
N TYR A 147 15.56 5.33 25.92
CA TYR A 147 15.50 4.77 27.25
C TYR A 147 16.73 3.89 27.52
N HIS A 148 17.25 3.98 28.74
CA HIS A 148 18.42 3.21 29.14
C HIS A 148 18.01 1.83 29.68
N LEU A 149 17.98 0.83 28.78
CA LEU A 149 17.57 -0.55 29.09
C LEU A 149 18.43 -1.18 30.20
N LYS A 150 17.76 -1.75 31.20
CA LYS A 150 18.39 -2.31 32.41
C LYS A 150 18.85 -3.75 32.21
N MET A 151 18.12 -4.56 31.44
CA MET A 151 18.50 -5.96 31.24
C MET A 151 19.57 -6.12 30.15
N LYS A 152 20.52 -7.03 30.38
CA LYS A 152 21.56 -7.38 29.39
C LYS A 152 20.95 -7.95 28.10
N ALA A 153 19.89 -8.75 28.22
CA ALA A 153 19.16 -9.32 27.08
C ALA A 153 18.51 -8.24 26.22
N SER A 154 17.84 -7.26 26.83
CA SER A 154 17.19 -6.17 26.11
C SER A 154 18.19 -5.26 25.41
N ARG A 155 19.31 -4.89 26.06
CA ARG A 155 20.38 -4.13 25.40
C ARG A 155 20.94 -4.87 24.18
N PHE A 156 21.14 -6.18 24.29
CA PHE A 156 21.61 -7.01 23.18
C PHE A 156 20.60 -7.00 22.02
N ILE A 157 19.33 -7.29 22.30
CA ILE A 157 18.26 -7.32 21.28
C ILE A 157 18.05 -5.95 20.64
N PHE A 158 18.04 -4.87 21.43
CA PHE A 158 17.90 -3.52 20.90
C PHE A 158 19.08 -3.10 20.02
N SER A 159 20.30 -3.53 20.38
CA SER A 159 21.49 -3.34 19.53
C SER A 159 21.37 -4.12 18.22
N GLU A 160 20.93 -5.38 18.26
CA GLU A 160 20.68 -6.20 17.06
C GLU A 160 19.64 -5.55 16.14
N ILE A 161 18.51 -5.11 16.71
CA ILE A 161 17.44 -4.40 15.98
C ILE A 161 18.00 -3.12 15.35
N SER A 162 18.75 -2.32 16.11
CA SER A 162 19.30 -1.05 15.61
C SER A 162 20.29 -1.23 14.46
N GLN A 163 20.96 -2.39 14.37
CA GLN A 163 21.90 -2.71 13.29
C GLN A 163 21.20 -3.32 12.08
N LYS A 164 20.29 -4.30 12.29
CA LYS A 164 19.63 -5.04 11.21
C LYS A 164 18.40 -4.34 10.65
N PHE A 165 17.64 -3.67 11.52
CA PHE A 165 16.34 -3.07 11.21
C PHE A 165 16.25 -1.66 11.83
N PRO A 166 17.08 -0.69 11.40
CA PRO A 166 17.23 0.58 12.12
C PRO A 166 15.93 1.39 12.26
N ILE A 167 15.05 1.25 11.26
CA ILE A 167 13.85 2.07 11.05
C ILE A 167 12.65 1.29 10.49
N MET A 168 12.91 0.15 9.83
CA MET A 168 11.88 -0.61 9.12
C MET A 168 11.19 -1.60 10.05
N PRO A 169 9.91 -1.92 9.79
CA PRO A 169 9.26 -3.02 10.49
C PRO A 169 10.02 -4.33 10.31
N PHE A 170 10.06 -5.13 11.38
CA PHE A 170 10.74 -6.42 11.40
C PHE A 170 9.90 -7.45 12.15
N THR A 171 10.15 -8.73 11.85
CA THR A 171 9.55 -9.84 12.58
C THR A 171 10.47 -10.32 13.71
N ALA A 172 9.91 -10.64 14.86
CA ALA A 172 10.63 -11.24 15.98
C ALA A 172 11.37 -12.54 15.61
N ARG A 173 10.91 -13.24 14.56
CA ARG A 173 11.57 -14.45 14.03
C ARG A 173 12.95 -14.19 13.43
N ALA A 174 13.26 -12.94 13.08
CA ALA A 174 14.56 -12.57 12.51
C ALA A 174 15.63 -12.24 13.58
N LEU A 175 15.25 -12.29 14.87
CA LEU A 175 16.11 -12.02 16.01
C LEU A 175 16.65 -13.32 16.64
N GLU A 176 17.65 -13.19 17.51
CA GLU A 176 18.15 -14.33 18.29
C GLU A 176 17.08 -14.88 19.26
N GLU A 177 16.53 -16.06 18.94
CA GLU A 177 15.38 -16.67 19.62
C GLU A 177 15.52 -16.77 21.14
N LYS A 178 16.70 -17.18 21.64
CA LYS A 178 16.95 -17.40 23.08
C LYS A 178 16.77 -16.14 23.93
N ARG A 179 16.96 -14.95 23.34
CA ARG A 179 16.97 -13.66 24.05
C ARG A 179 15.84 -12.74 23.62
N ALA A 180 15.26 -12.97 22.43
CA ALA A 180 14.24 -12.11 21.83
C ALA A 180 13.02 -11.94 22.74
N ARG A 181 12.45 -13.02 23.27
CA ARG A 181 11.19 -12.95 24.04
C ARG A 181 11.27 -12.06 25.27
N LEU A 182 12.34 -12.18 26.07
CA LEU A 182 12.53 -11.33 27.26
C LEU A 182 12.97 -9.92 26.88
N GLY A 183 13.86 -9.80 25.89
CA GLY A 183 14.39 -8.49 25.47
C GLY A 183 13.32 -7.58 24.87
N LEU A 184 12.38 -8.14 24.09
CA LEU A 184 11.30 -7.38 23.47
C LEU A 184 10.32 -6.81 24.50
N VAL A 185 10.04 -7.53 25.59
CA VAL A 185 9.09 -7.07 26.63
C VAL A 185 9.52 -5.75 27.26
N GLU A 186 10.79 -5.63 27.66
CA GLU A 186 11.31 -4.36 28.23
C GLU A 186 11.29 -3.24 27.18
N CYS A 187 11.63 -3.54 25.93
CA CYS A 187 11.63 -2.55 24.85
C CYS A 187 10.21 -2.03 24.55
N MET A 188 9.19 -2.89 24.59
CA MET A 188 7.79 -2.49 24.42
C MET A 188 7.28 -1.68 25.61
N ASN A 189 7.58 -2.11 26.85
CA ASN A 189 7.15 -1.42 28.06
C ASN A 189 7.69 0.01 28.18
N HIS A 190 8.82 0.29 27.54
CA HIS A 190 9.43 1.62 27.48
C HIS A 190 9.24 2.32 26.12
N GLU A 191 8.28 1.85 25.31
CA GLU A 191 7.89 2.45 24.03
C GLU A 191 9.03 2.59 23.02
N LEU A 192 10.12 1.82 23.16
CA LEU A 192 11.22 1.82 22.19
C LEU A 192 10.83 1.10 20.90
N LEU A 193 9.78 0.27 20.96
CA LEU A 193 9.24 -0.47 19.83
C LEU A 193 7.73 -0.23 19.73
N GLN A 194 7.26 0.05 18.53
CA GLN A 194 5.86 0.13 18.17
C GLN A 194 5.39 -1.25 17.67
N PRO A 195 4.40 -1.88 18.32
CA PRO A 195 3.85 -3.15 17.88
C PRO A 195 2.87 -2.99 16.71
N TYR A 196 2.81 -4.00 15.85
CA TYR A 196 1.79 -4.17 14.81
C TYR A 196 0.89 -5.35 15.22
N PRO A 197 -0.17 -5.10 16.00
CA PRO A 197 -0.99 -6.15 16.59
C PRO A 197 -1.75 -6.95 15.55
N VAL A 198 -2.00 -8.23 15.85
CA VAL A 198 -2.85 -9.09 15.01
C VAL A 198 -4.32 -8.87 15.38
N LEU A 199 -5.05 -8.24 14.48
CA LEU A 199 -6.46 -7.91 14.68
C LEU A 199 -7.38 -8.91 13.97
N HIS A 200 -8.52 -9.19 14.59
CA HIS A 200 -9.48 -10.19 14.12
C HIS A 200 -10.88 -9.60 14.01
N GLU A 201 -11.59 -9.95 12.94
CA GLU A 201 -13.03 -9.75 12.83
C GLU A 201 -13.80 -10.88 13.54
N LYS A 202 -15.12 -10.72 13.65
CA LYS A 202 -15.98 -11.75 14.24
C LYS A 202 -15.81 -13.09 13.49
N PRO A 203 -15.84 -14.23 14.20
CA PRO A 203 -15.78 -15.54 13.55
C PRO A 203 -16.87 -15.69 12.49
N GLY A 204 -16.47 -16.06 11.26
CA GLY A 204 -17.37 -16.21 10.11
C GLY A 204 -17.34 -15.02 9.14
N ASP A 205 -16.92 -13.84 9.59
CA ASP A 205 -16.73 -12.69 8.70
C ASP A 205 -15.43 -12.79 7.89
N LEU A 206 -15.49 -12.28 6.67
CA LEU A 206 -14.39 -12.29 5.71
C LEU A 206 -13.80 -10.90 5.59
N VAL A 207 -12.47 -10.84 5.49
CA VAL A 207 -11.71 -9.59 5.39
C VAL A 207 -10.79 -9.66 4.17
N ALA A 208 -10.96 -8.72 3.26
CA ALA A 208 -10.04 -8.49 2.15
C ALA A 208 -9.15 -7.27 2.42
N HIS A 209 -7.92 -7.37 1.98
CA HIS A 209 -6.83 -6.42 2.16
C HIS A 209 -6.10 -6.23 0.84
N ILE A 210 -6.12 -5.00 0.34
CA ILE A 210 -5.42 -4.57 -0.87
C ILE A 210 -4.56 -3.37 -0.49
N LYS A 211 -3.26 -3.45 -0.77
CA LYS A 211 -2.31 -2.36 -0.54
C LYS A 211 -1.42 -2.17 -1.76
N PHE A 212 -1.16 -0.92 -2.11
CA PHE A 212 -0.26 -0.58 -3.21
C PHE A 212 0.47 0.75 -2.94
N THR A 213 1.62 0.90 -3.57
CA THR A 213 2.41 2.13 -3.54
C THR A 213 2.13 2.93 -4.81
N VAL A 214 1.89 4.23 -4.63
CA VAL A 214 1.60 5.19 -5.70
C VAL A 214 2.55 6.39 -5.63
N LEU A 215 3.06 6.81 -6.78
CA LEU A 215 3.91 7.98 -6.96
C LEU A 215 3.08 9.08 -7.62
N LEU A 216 3.06 10.27 -7.03
CA LEU A 216 2.33 11.42 -7.54
C LEU A 216 3.22 12.25 -8.45
N MET A 217 3.32 11.88 -9.73
CA MET A 217 4.17 12.56 -10.69
C MET A 217 3.44 13.78 -11.31
N PRO A 218 4.15 14.77 -11.86
CA PRO A 218 3.52 15.93 -12.53
C PRO A 218 2.62 15.54 -13.73
N ASN A 219 2.85 14.37 -14.33
CA ASN A 219 2.03 13.82 -15.42
C ASN A 219 0.88 12.91 -14.93
N GLY A 220 0.72 12.73 -13.62
CA GLY A 220 -0.32 11.91 -13.00
C GLY A 220 0.21 10.89 -11.99
N SER A 221 -0.69 10.07 -11.47
CA SER A 221 -0.37 9.08 -10.44
C SER A 221 0.10 7.76 -11.07
N ASP A 222 1.26 7.27 -10.66
CA ASP A 222 1.85 6.01 -11.11
C ASP A 222 1.81 4.95 -10.00
N LYS A 223 1.06 3.87 -10.24
CA LYS A 223 1.01 2.71 -9.35
C LYS A 223 2.23 1.83 -9.63
N VAL A 224 3.12 1.68 -8.65
CA VAL A 224 4.38 0.92 -8.81
C VAL A 224 4.31 -0.51 -8.28
N THR A 225 3.34 -0.82 -7.41
CA THR A 225 3.08 -2.19 -6.97
C THR A 225 1.66 -2.61 -7.35
N SER A 226 1.53 -3.84 -7.83
CA SER A 226 0.27 -4.42 -8.28
C SER A 226 0.24 -5.91 -8.01
N HIS A 227 -0.96 -6.49 -8.08
CA HIS A 227 -1.19 -7.92 -7.99
C HIS A 227 -2.14 -8.35 -9.11
N GLN A 228 -2.15 -9.65 -9.41
CA GLN A 228 -3.12 -10.21 -10.33
C GLN A 228 -4.51 -10.22 -9.68
N LEU A 229 -5.55 -9.90 -10.46
CA LEU A 229 -6.93 -9.99 -10.02
C LEU A 229 -7.47 -11.39 -10.31
N GLN A 230 -8.15 -11.98 -9.34
CA GLN A 230 -8.92 -13.20 -9.57
C GLN A 230 -10.21 -12.87 -10.31
N GLU A 231 -10.76 -13.84 -11.03
CA GLU A 231 -12.10 -13.73 -11.56
C GLU A 231 -13.12 -13.75 -10.43
N LEU A 232 -13.95 -12.72 -10.35
CA LEU A 232 -14.95 -12.54 -9.30
C LEU A 232 -16.35 -12.54 -9.92
N GLN A 233 -17.28 -13.21 -9.24
CA GLN A 233 -18.72 -13.13 -9.51
C GLN A 233 -19.41 -12.60 -8.24
N PRO A 234 -19.31 -11.28 -7.98
CA PRO A 234 -19.97 -10.67 -6.84
C PRO A 234 -21.49 -10.75 -7.01
N THR A 235 -22.19 -10.87 -5.88
CA THR A 235 -23.66 -10.85 -5.84
C THR A 235 -24.22 -9.43 -5.98
N LYS A 236 -23.35 -8.42 -5.80
CA LYS A 236 -23.67 -7.00 -5.86
C LYS A 236 -23.02 -6.37 -7.09
N SER A 237 -23.74 -5.43 -7.70
CA SER A 237 -23.27 -4.65 -8.83
C SER A 237 -23.22 -3.17 -8.46
N ILE A 238 -22.16 -2.50 -8.90
CA ILE A 238 -22.00 -1.04 -8.78
C ILE A 238 -22.54 -0.30 -10.01
N GLU A 239 -23.19 -1.01 -10.94
CA GLU A 239 -23.64 -0.42 -12.20
C GLU A 239 -24.67 0.70 -11.99
N ASP A 240 -25.51 0.61 -10.97
CA ASP A 240 -26.53 1.64 -10.72
C ASP A 240 -25.98 2.85 -9.95
N ASN A 241 -24.73 2.79 -9.47
CA ASN A 241 -24.12 3.88 -8.71
C ASN A 241 -23.36 4.85 -9.63
N ALA A 242 -24.05 5.93 -10.02
CA ALA A 242 -23.50 6.98 -10.88
C ALA A 242 -22.25 7.66 -10.29
N GLU A 243 -22.15 7.79 -8.97
CA GLU A 243 -21.02 8.42 -8.29
C GLU A 243 -19.76 7.55 -8.38
N ILE A 244 -19.89 6.26 -8.07
CA ILE A 244 -18.77 5.30 -8.20
C ILE A 244 -18.30 5.21 -9.66
N LYS A 245 -19.24 5.17 -10.61
CA LYS A 245 -18.92 5.22 -12.05
C LYS A 245 -18.16 6.49 -12.42
N ALA A 246 -18.57 7.64 -11.91
CA ALA A 246 -17.89 8.91 -12.16
C ALA A 246 -16.44 8.89 -11.64
N TRP A 247 -16.20 8.32 -10.45
CA TRP A 247 -14.83 8.14 -9.95
C TRP A 247 -14.02 7.19 -10.80
N LEU A 248 -14.57 6.04 -11.19
CA LEU A 248 -13.87 5.06 -12.03
C LEU A 248 -13.55 5.59 -13.44
N ALA A 249 -14.34 6.54 -13.93
CA ALA A 249 -14.11 7.21 -15.21
C ALA A 249 -12.99 8.28 -15.16
N LEU A 250 -12.53 8.68 -13.97
CA LEU A 250 -11.42 9.62 -13.84
C LEU A 250 -10.14 9.02 -14.42
N GLY A 251 -9.41 9.81 -15.20
CA GLY A 251 -8.09 9.43 -15.70
C GLY A 251 -7.03 9.49 -14.61
N THR A 252 -6.13 8.52 -14.60
CA THR A 252 -4.97 8.46 -13.68
C THR A 252 -3.78 9.29 -14.16
N LYS A 253 -3.69 9.56 -15.47
CA LYS A 253 -2.65 10.39 -16.09
C LYS A 253 -3.24 11.61 -16.79
N SER A 254 -2.55 12.74 -16.69
CA SER A 254 -2.91 13.91 -17.48
C SER A 254 -2.52 13.66 -18.94
N LYS A 255 -3.49 13.80 -19.86
CA LYS A 255 -3.15 13.86 -21.29
C LYS A 255 -2.32 15.13 -21.48
N LYS A 256 -1.05 14.97 -21.85
CA LYS A 256 -0.18 16.08 -22.30
C LYS A 256 -1.00 16.90 -23.31
N LYS A 257 -1.31 18.17 -23.01
CA LYS A 257 -1.83 19.11 -24.00
C LYS A 257 -0.79 19.18 -25.10
N GLY A 258 -1.01 18.45 -26.19
CA GLY A 258 -0.16 18.51 -27.37
C GLY A 258 -0.16 19.93 -27.89
N GLY A 259 0.96 20.63 -27.70
CA GLY A 259 1.23 21.94 -28.30
C GLY A 259 1.41 21.79 -29.81
N GLY A 260 0.32 21.48 -30.52
CA GLY A 260 0.29 21.40 -31.97
C GLY A 260 0.15 22.78 -32.59
N LYS A 261 1.19 23.62 -32.54
CA LYS A 261 1.28 24.78 -33.45
C LYS A 261 1.97 24.32 -34.74
N LYS A 262 1.17 23.78 -35.67
CA LYS A 262 1.57 23.49 -37.05
C LYS A 262 2.03 24.82 -37.71
N LYS A 263 3.34 25.09 -37.72
CA LYS A 263 3.92 26.12 -38.58
C LYS A 263 4.26 25.47 -39.91
N LYS A 264 3.43 25.77 -40.92
CA LYS A 264 3.57 25.35 -42.32
C LYS A 264 4.87 25.97 -42.88
N GLY A 265 5.92 25.17 -43.01
CA GLY A 265 7.20 25.53 -43.66
C GLY A 265 7.28 24.91 -45.06
N LYS A 266 7.69 25.73 -46.02
CA LYS A 266 7.61 25.56 -47.48
C LYS A 266 8.82 24.75 -48.01
N LYS A 267 8.61 23.99 -49.09
CA LYS A 267 9.57 23.16 -49.85
C LYS A 267 10.77 23.93 -50.44
N GLY A 268 11.87 23.20 -50.65
CA GLY A 268 13.04 23.44 -51.53
C GLY A 268 14.35 23.33 -50.74
N ASP A 269 15.46 22.70 -51.16
CA ASP A 269 15.83 21.93 -52.36
C ASP A 269 17.04 21.02 -52.00
N ALA A 270 17.41 20.11 -52.90
CA ALA A 270 18.33 18.98 -52.71
C ALA A 270 19.84 19.29 -52.53
N ALA A 271 20.56 18.39 -51.82
CA ALA A 271 21.95 17.97 -52.09
C ALA A 271 22.30 16.67 -51.32
N GLU A 272 23.19 15.87 -51.91
CA GLU A 272 23.37 14.40 -51.80
C GLU A 272 24.52 13.97 -50.83
N PRO A 273 24.90 12.67 -50.69
CA PRO A 273 24.99 11.96 -49.40
C PRO A 273 26.42 11.69 -48.90
N MET A 274 26.56 11.26 -47.63
CA MET A 274 27.76 10.56 -47.15
C MET A 274 27.44 9.57 -46.01
N GLU A 275 28.27 8.54 -45.94
CA GLU A 275 28.00 7.15 -45.52
C GLU A 275 27.85 6.86 -44.01
N GLU A 276 27.11 5.76 -43.79
CA GLU A 276 27.19 4.72 -42.76
C GLU A 276 28.19 4.84 -41.59
N ALA A 277 27.66 4.60 -40.39
CA ALA A 277 28.32 3.77 -39.39
C ALA A 277 27.27 2.93 -38.64
N THR A 278 27.09 1.70 -39.11
CA THR A 278 26.48 0.60 -38.36
C THR A 278 27.35 0.25 -37.15
N ASN A 279 26.74 0.04 -35.98
CA ASN A 279 27.19 -0.96 -35.01
C ASN A 279 26.05 -1.31 -34.05
N GLY A 280 25.40 -2.44 -34.35
CA GLY A 280 24.54 -3.14 -33.42
C GLY A 280 25.32 -4.17 -32.62
N ALA A 281 25.01 -4.28 -31.33
CA ALA A 281 25.29 -5.43 -30.47
C ALA A 281 24.30 -5.39 -29.28
N PRO A 282 23.93 -6.55 -28.70
CA PRO A 282 22.53 -6.89 -28.44
C PRO A 282 22.09 -6.70 -26.98
N SER A 283 20.78 -6.54 -26.82
CA SER A 283 20.06 -6.62 -25.55
C SER A 283 20.22 -8.00 -24.91
N GLN A 284 20.95 -8.08 -23.80
CA GLN A 284 20.98 -9.26 -22.95
C GLN A 284 19.64 -9.38 -22.20
N ASN A 285 18.94 -10.48 -22.48
CA ASN A 285 17.80 -10.97 -21.71
C ASN A 285 18.24 -11.27 -20.28
N ASN A 286 17.61 -10.62 -19.31
CA ASN A 286 17.88 -10.81 -17.89
C ASN A 286 16.88 -11.82 -17.28
N SER A 287 16.77 -13.01 -17.91
CA SER A 287 15.89 -14.10 -17.46
C SER A 287 16.48 -14.96 -16.36
N ASP A 288 17.76 -14.81 -16.03
CA ASP A 288 18.48 -15.79 -15.20
C ASP A 288 18.67 -15.38 -13.73
N PHE A 289 18.08 -14.25 -13.30
CA PHE A 289 18.20 -13.79 -11.92
C PHE A 289 17.13 -14.34 -10.96
N TRP A 290 16.11 -15.03 -11.47
CA TRP A 290 14.94 -15.46 -10.69
C TRP A 290 14.99 -16.89 -10.13
N ASN A 291 16.06 -17.65 -10.35
CA ASN A 291 16.09 -19.09 -10.02
C ASN A 291 16.78 -19.47 -8.70
N CYS A 292 17.00 -18.53 -7.77
CA CYS A 292 17.72 -18.84 -6.53
C CYS A 292 16.95 -18.70 -5.21
N TYR A 293 15.65 -18.38 -5.20
CA TYR A 293 14.88 -18.33 -3.94
C TYR A 293 13.43 -18.77 -4.11
N LEU A 294 13.24 -20.08 -4.33
CA LEU A 294 12.03 -20.82 -3.96
C LEU A 294 12.43 -22.01 -3.08
#